data_AF-A0AAV0ZED0-F1
#
_entry.id   AF-A0AAV0ZED0-F1
#
_cell.length_a   1.000
_cell.length_b   1.000
_cell.length_c   1.000
_cell.angle_alpha   90.00
_cell.angle_beta   90.00
_cell.angle_gamma   90.00
#
_symmetry.space_group_name_H-M   'P 1'
#
loop_
_entity.id
_entity.type
_entity.pdbx_description
1 polymer ?
#
loop_
_entity_poly.entity_id
_entity_poly.type
_entity_poly.pdbx_seq_one_letter_code
_entity_poly.pdbx_strand_id
1 'polypeptide(L)'
;MHAHSSRFLVYKRQRTSSSMTSAEEHVGSPLIVKFDQEAIRRAMVKMFINMEIPFRKVEHESFHEFMSLASPRFQICSRTTLARDVLKLWDTKNDFEKLSLSELSKSLSHY
;
A
#
# COMPACT_ATOMS: atom_id res chain seq x y z
N MET A 1 -23.68 -41.33 -2.45
CA MET A 1 -22.47 -41.56 -1.62
C MET A 1 -21.25 -41.31 -2.48
N HIS A 2 -20.21 -40.74 -1.87
CA HIS A 2 -18.85 -40.47 -2.37
C HIS A 2 -18.59 -39.07 -2.95
N ALA A 3 -17.46 -38.56 -2.45
CA ALA A 3 -17.05 -37.18 -2.29
C ALA A 3 -15.87 -36.84 -3.23
N HIS A 4 -15.51 -35.55 -3.19
CA HIS A 4 -14.18 -34.98 -3.42
C HIS A 4 -13.54 -35.18 -4.81
N SER A 5 -13.11 -34.07 -5.42
CA SER A 5 -11.75 -33.59 -5.16
C SER A 5 -11.43 -32.38 -6.05
N SER A 6 -11.03 -31.30 -5.40
CA SER A 6 -10.39 -30.13 -6.01
C SER A 6 -9.05 -30.47 -6.68
N ARG A 7 -8.54 -29.45 -7.39
CA ARG A 7 -7.15 -29.17 -7.80
C ARG A 7 -6.85 -29.56 -9.27
N PHE A 8 -6.09 -28.83 -10.08
CA PHE A 8 -5.08 -27.80 -9.90
C PHE A 8 -5.07 -26.89 -11.14
N LEU A 9 -4.94 -25.56 -10.99
CA LEU A 9 -4.47 -24.72 -12.11
C LEU A 9 -2.94 -24.82 -12.17
N VAL A 10 -2.45 -25.45 -13.25
CA VAL A 10 -1.03 -25.60 -13.57
C VAL A 10 -0.51 -24.25 -14.09
N TYR A 11 0.23 -23.51 -13.27
CA TYR A 11 1.03 -22.40 -13.77
C TYR A 11 2.31 -22.96 -14.41
N LYS A 12 2.35 -22.91 -15.74
CA LYS A 12 3.48 -23.35 -16.56
C LYS A 12 4.67 -22.41 -16.34
N ARG A 13 5.70 -22.88 -15.64
CA ARG A 13 6.98 -22.21 -15.45
C ARG A 13 7.74 -22.19 -16.77
N GLN A 14 7.91 -21.02 -17.41
CA GLN A 14 8.88 -20.87 -18.50
C GLN A 14 10.29 -20.73 -17.91
N ARG A 15 11.16 -21.69 -18.24
CA ARG A 15 12.61 -21.53 -18.22
C ARG A 15 13.00 -20.83 -19.52
N THR A 16 13.69 -19.70 -19.44
CA THR A 16 14.46 -19.17 -20.56
C THR A 16 15.95 -19.25 -20.19
N SER A 17 16.70 -19.90 -21.06
CA SER A 17 18.15 -20.04 -21.04
C SER A 17 18.68 -19.55 -22.38
N SER A 18 19.94 -19.11 -22.38
CA SER A 18 20.78 -18.62 -23.50
C SER A 18 20.51 -17.19 -23.95
N SER A 19 21.47 -16.40 -24.44
CA SER A 19 22.95 -16.37 -24.40
C SER A 19 23.35 -15.02 -25.04
N MET A 20 24.57 -14.56 -24.77
CA MET A 20 25.14 -13.22 -25.03
C MET A 20 25.08 -12.71 -26.49
N THR A 21 24.87 -11.39 -26.70
CA THR A 21 25.60 -10.55 -27.68
C THR A 21 25.60 -9.08 -27.22
N SER A 22 26.76 -8.43 -27.35
CA SER A 22 27.11 -7.07 -26.93
C SER A 22 26.39 -5.96 -27.73
N ALA A 23 25.87 -4.94 -27.04
CA ALA A 23 25.92 -3.52 -27.43
C ALA A 23 25.32 -2.62 -26.32
N GLU A 24 26.18 -1.80 -25.73
CA GLU A 24 25.94 -0.53 -25.01
C GLU A 24 24.75 -0.47 -24.03
N GLU A 25 25.04 -0.80 -22.77
CA GLU A 25 24.16 -0.62 -21.62
C GLU A 25 24.31 0.80 -21.01
N HIS A 26 23.23 1.57 -21.07
CA HIS A 26 22.70 2.17 -19.84
C HIS A 26 21.19 1.96 -19.77
N VAL A 27 20.77 0.71 -19.97
CA VAL A 27 19.42 0.29 -19.61
C VAL A 27 19.41 0.25 -18.08
N GLY A 28 18.82 1.29 -17.48
CA GLY A 28 18.58 1.34 -16.05
C GLY A 28 18.03 0.00 -15.60
N SER A 29 18.75 -0.65 -14.66
CA SER A 29 18.36 -1.93 -14.08
C SER A 29 16.87 -1.90 -13.75
N PRO A 30 16.08 -2.94 -14.08
CA PRO A 30 14.66 -2.96 -13.74
C PRO A 30 14.51 -2.62 -12.27
N LEU A 31 13.94 -1.46 -11.96
CA LEU A 31 13.70 -1.05 -10.59
C LEU A 31 12.73 -2.08 -10.02
N ILE A 32 13.27 -3.04 -9.26
CA ILE A 32 12.47 -3.99 -8.51
C ILE A 32 11.78 -3.17 -7.43
N VAL A 33 10.56 -2.71 -7.73
CA VAL A 33 9.71 -2.05 -6.73
C VAL A 33 9.32 -3.11 -5.72
N LYS A 34 9.93 -3.03 -4.53
CA LYS A 34 9.59 -3.91 -3.42
C LYS A 34 8.16 -3.61 -2.98
N PHE A 35 7.38 -4.66 -2.80
CA PHE A 35 6.04 -4.54 -2.23
C PHE A 35 6.13 -3.97 -0.82
N ASP A 36 5.45 -2.85 -0.59
CA ASP A 36 5.31 -2.21 0.72
C ASP A 36 3.82 -2.07 1.06
N GLN A 37 3.35 -2.99 1.89
CA GLN A 37 1.98 -3.04 2.41
C GLN A 37 1.59 -1.73 3.11
N GLU A 38 2.50 -1.16 3.91
CA GLU A 38 2.22 0.03 4.71
C GLU A 38 2.15 1.28 3.84
N ALA A 39 2.96 1.36 2.78
CA ALA A 39 2.84 2.44 1.80
C ALA A 39 1.49 2.41 1.08
N ILE A 40 1.05 1.24 0.60
CA ILE A 40 -0.26 1.08 -0.06
C ILE A 40 -1.38 1.41 0.92
N ARG A 41 -1.27 0.96 2.17
CA ARG A 41 -2.26 1.26 3.23
C ARG A 41 -2.37 2.76 3.50
N ARG A 42 -1.24 3.47 3.63
CA ARG A 42 -1.23 4.94 3.80
C ARG A 42 -1.86 5.65 2.60
N ALA A 43 -1.59 5.18 1.38
CA ALA A 43 -2.21 5.74 0.17
C ALA A 43 -3.73 5.51 0.15
N MET A 44 -4.19 4.31 0.54
CA MET A 44 -5.61 3.99 0.65
C MET A 44 -6.32 4.86 1.70
N VAL A 45 -5.72 5.05 2.88
CA VAL A 45 -6.27 5.94 3.93
C VAL A 45 -6.45 7.37 3.38
N LYS A 46 -5.43 7.92 2.71
CA LYS A 46 -5.51 9.25 2.09
C LYS A 46 -6.62 9.33 1.03
N MET A 47 -6.78 8.30 0.21
CA MET A 47 -7.86 8.23 -0.78
C MET A 47 -9.23 8.29 -0.12
N PHE A 48 -9.48 7.49 0.93
CA PHE A 48 -10.77 7.48 1.62
C PHE A 48 -11.11 8.84 2.25
N ILE A 49 -10.13 9.54 2.80
CA ILE A 49 -10.31 10.89 3.36
C ILE A 49 -10.62 11.88 2.23
N ASN A 50 -9.75 11.95 1.20
CA ASN A 50 -9.84 12.96 0.15
C ASN A 50 -11.10 12.82 -0.72
N MET A 51 -11.59 11.59 -0.91
CA MET A 51 -12.79 11.29 -1.69
C MET A 51 -14.05 11.13 -0.81
N GLU A 52 -13.94 11.39 0.50
CA GLU A 52 -15.03 11.26 1.47
C GLU A 52 -15.77 9.92 1.40
N ILE A 53 -15.03 8.84 1.17
CA ILE A 53 -15.61 7.51 0.98
C ILE A 53 -16.00 6.95 2.35
N PRO A 54 -17.25 6.47 2.53
CA PRO A 54 -17.63 5.81 3.77
C PRO A 54 -16.74 4.61 4.07
N PHE A 55 -16.18 4.51 5.28
CA PHE A 55 -15.24 3.44 5.63
C PHE A 55 -15.80 2.02 5.44
N ARG A 56 -17.13 1.84 5.50
CA ARG A 56 -17.79 0.56 5.18
C ARG A 56 -17.48 0.03 3.77
N LYS A 57 -17.06 0.89 2.84
CA LYS A 57 -16.74 0.50 1.46
C LYS A 57 -15.52 -0.40 1.37
N VAL A 58 -14.67 -0.41 2.39
CA VAL A 58 -13.50 -1.31 2.45
C VAL A 58 -13.91 -2.78 2.54
N GLU A 59 -15.12 -3.08 3.01
CA GLU A 59 -15.67 -4.44 3.16
C GLU A 59 -16.57 -4.85 1.97
N HIS A 60 -16.71 -3.99 0.95
CA HIS A 60 -17.54 -4.27 -0.21
C HIS A 60 -16.83 -5.23 -1.18
N GLU A 61 -17.56 -6.23 -1.70
CA GLU A 61 -16.98 -7.26 -2.57
C GLU A 61 -16.28 -6.67 -3.81
N SER A 62 -16.90 -5.71 -4.51
CA SER A 62 -16.27 -5.07 -5.67
C SER A 62 -14.99 -4.30 -5.31
N PHE A 63 -14.84 -3.82 -4.07
CA PHE A 63 -13.59 -3.19 -3.64
C PHE A 63 -12.51 -4.25 -3.43
N HIS A 64 -12.87 -5.41 -2.85
CA HIS A 64 -11.98 -6.55 -2.71
C HIS A 64 -11.53 -7.11 -4.05
N GLU A 65 -12.45 -7.27 -5.00
CA GLU A 65 -12.15 -7.72 -6.36
C GLU A 65 -11.18 -6.76 -7.04
N PHE A 66 -11.48 -5.46 -7.03
CA PHE A 66 -10.61 -4.42 -7.57
C PHE A 66 -9.19 -4.49 -6.98
N MET A 67 -9.08 -4.55 -5.64
CA MET A 67 -7.77 -4.60 -4.97
C MET A 67 -7.04 -5.92 -5.23
N SER A 68 -7.75 -7.04 -5.38
CA SER A 68 -7.14 -8.33 -5.71
C SER A 68 -6.45 -8.32 -7.08
N LEU A 69 -6.99 -7.55 -8.03
CA LEU A 69 -6.40 -7.36 -9.36
C LEU A 69 -5.29 -6.31 -9.34
N ALA A 70 -5.51 -5.19 -8.66
CA ALA A 70 -4.54 -4.08 -8.61
C ALA A 70 -3.30 -4.40 -7.76
N SER A 71 -3.46 -5.10 -6.64
CA SER A 71 -2.38 -5.49 -5.75
C SER A 71 -2.71 -6.81 -5.03
N PRO A 72 -2.46 -7.97 -5.67
CA PRO A 72 -2.86 -9.28 -5.14
C PRO A 72 -2.29 -9.63 -3.76
N ARG A 73 -1.18 -9.00 -3.38
CA ARG A 73 -0.50 -9.21 -2.08
C ARG A 73 -1.02 -8.29 -0.99
N PHE A 74 -1.84 -7.29 -1.34
CA PHE A 74 -2.33 -6.31 -0.39
C PHE A 74 -3.40 -6.90 0.52
N GLN A 75 -3.15 -6.85 1.82
CA GLN A 75 -4.15 -7.21 2.82
C GLN A 75 -5.03 -6.00 3.12
N ILE A 76 -6.27 -6.05 2.65
CA ILE A 76 -7.25 -5.00 2.93
C ILE A 76 -7.53 -4.94 4.44
N CYS A 77 -7.50 -3.74 5.02
CA CYS A 77 -7.80 -3.55 6.43
C CYS A 77 -9.32 -3.48 6.66
N SER A 78 -9.77 -3.84 7.87
CA SER A 78 -11.19 -3.72 8.23
C SER A 78 -11.61 -2.26 8.43
N ARG A 79 -12.91 -1.99 8.42
CA ARG A 79 -13.47 -0.65 8.68
C ARG A 79 -12.94 -0.01 9.97
N THR A 80 -12.85 -0.81 11.05
CA THR A 80 -12.36 -0.32 12.35
C THR A 80 -10.88 0.00 12.32
N THR A 81 -10.09 -0.78 11.59
CA THR A 81 -8.66 -0.52 11.49
C THR A 81 -8.39 0.68 10.60
N LEU A 82 -9.15 0.84 9.50
CA LEU A 82 -9.11 2.05 8.67
C LEU A 82 -9.42 3.32 9.48
N ALA A 83 -10.46 3.29 10.33
CA ALA A 83 -10.77 4.42 11.20
C ALA A 83 -9.63 4.76 12.18
N ARG A 84 -8.98 3.74 12.76
CA ARG A 84 -7.80 3.97 13.62
C ARG A 84 -6.62 4.54 12.85
N ASP A 85 -6.42 4.15 11.59
CA ASP A 85 -5.34 4.70 10.78
C ASP A 85 -5.57 6.16 10.43
N VAL A 86 -6.82 6.55 10.16
CA VAL A 86 -7.20 7.96 9.97
C VAL A 86 -6.88 8.77 11.23
N LEU A 87 -7.24 8.24 12.41
CA LEU A 87 -6.93 8.90 13.68
C LEU A 87 -5.41 9.05 13.89
N LYS A 88 -4.63 7.98 13.66
CA LYS A 88 -3.17 8.03 13.75
C LYS A 88 -2.57 9.06 12.78
N LEU A 89 -3.11 9.15 11.56
CA LEU A 89 -2.66 10.12 10.57
C LEU A 89 -2.90 11.56 11.06
N TRP A 90 -4.06 11.80 11.69
CA TRP A 90 -4.39 13.08 12.31
C TRP A 90 -3.46 13.41 13.47
N ASP A 91 -3.26 12.46 14.40
CA ASP A 91 -2.36 12.65 15.55
C ASP A 91 -0.94 12.97 15.11
N THR A 92 -0.42 12.23 14.13
CA THR A 92 0.92 12.47 13.56
C THR A 92 1.04 13.88 12.97
N LYS A 93 0.00 14.37 12.28
CA LYS A 93 -0.02 15.72 11.73
C LYS A 93 -0.01 16.78 12.84
N ASN A 94 -0.82 16.59 13.89
CA ASN A 94 -0.88 17.50 15.02
C ASN A 94 0.43 17.52 15.81
N ASP A 95 1.08 16.37 15.98
CA ASP A 95 2.37 16.28 16.67
C ASP A 95 3.47 17.02 15.89
N PHE A 96 3.48 16.91 14.57
CA PHE A 96 4.39 17.68 13.71
C PHE A 96 4.14 19.20 13.84
N GLU A 97 2.88 19.62 13.83
CA GLU A 97 2.51 21.02 14.01
C GLU A 97 2.94 21.55 15.39
N LYS A 98 2.69 20.80 16.47
CA LYS A 98 3.13 21.16 17.82
C LYS A 98 4.66 21.27 17.94
N LEU A 99 5.40 20.34 17.35
CA LEU A 99 6.87 20.39 17.32
C LEU A 99 7.34 21.66 16.63
N SER A 100 6.80 21.95 15.43
CA SER A 100 7.14 23.17 14.68
C SER A 100 6.87 24.46 15.48
N LEU A 101 5.72 24.55 16.17
CA LEU A 101 5.37 25.69 17.01
C LEU A 101 6.31 25.82 18.22
N SER A 102 6.70 24.70 18.82
CA SER A 102 7.63 24.70 19.95
C SER A 102 9.06 25.13 19.54
N GLU A 103 9.49 24.78 18.34
CA GLU A 103 10.78 25.20 17.78
C GLU A 103 10.80 26.69 17.46
N LEU A 104 9.73 27.19 16.82
CA LEU A 104 9.55 28.62 16.56
C LEU A 104 9.48 29.43 17.87
N SER A 105 8.75 28.93 18.88
CA SER A 105 8.67 29.59 20.19
C SER A 105 10.04 29.68 20.88
N LYS A 106 10.87 28.62 20.82
CA LYS A 106 12.25 28.64 21.35
C LYS A 106 13.15 29.60 20.60
N SER A 107 13.01 29.67 19.27
CA SER A 107 13.78 30.61 18.44
C SER A 107 13.43 32.07 18.74
N LEU A 108 12.19 32.35 19.11
CA LEU A 108 11.73 33.70 19.48
C LEU A 108 12.12 34.09 20.91
N SER A 109 12.26 33.13 21.83
CA SER A 109 12.69 33.40 23.22
C SER A 109 14.20 33.63 23.40
N HIS A 110 14.99 33.41 22.35
CA HIS A 110 16.45 33.62 22.35
C HIS A 110 16.87 35.02 21.84
N TYR A 111 15.91 35.93 21.62
CA TYR A 111 16.12 37.37 21.41
C TYR A 111 15.65 38.16 22.63
#